data_AF-A0A6I9TWT6-F1
#
_entry.id   AF-A0A6I9TWT6-F1
#
_cell.length_a   1.000
_cell.length_b   1.000
_cell.length_c   1.000
_cell.angle_alpha   90.00
_cell.angle_beta   90.00
_cell.angle_gamma   90.00
#
_symmetry.space_group_name_H-M   'P 1'
#
loop_
_entity.id
_entity.type
_entity.pdbx_description
1 polymer ?
#
loop_
_entity_poly.entity_id
_entity_poly.type
_entity_poly.pdbx_seq_one_letter_code
_entity_poly.pdbx_strand_id
1 'polypeptide(L)'
;MASGFVKSNRMKRTDSRKSHSWWWDSHISPKNSKWLQENLEEMDQLVKRMLKLIEEDADSFAKKAELYFKKRPELIGLVEDFYRMYRGLAERYDHVTGELRKSLPSDLQSQGSGISDVGSEPPSTMPSPDIRPNRTKSGPRAAGFDVFLGSAGSGSDLNSKEGDETSTLDSESESDDSSVNNYSGTQSNGEEQGLRGRIIELESELRQVKEKLEMQQEEISQGCKKSHYENSEVSFKIAAYEEELRVAKEKIQLSEDEITRLMVELQKYESMGDANNLAFKQNDQESVSGSEAEVGLANRIQTLEEELKIAREKLLDSENEAASLRQELTSKGSSMQNWQDQLKSAQKEVSVWKNKVEREKREILKLQDRIVRYKTNLSERDQEIRGLKEAISNANKSLSEENKQLQAEMNRLTKERAYLEDNLKELDLRCQSLEEDVRRVKAAKVEMESVLGAQIEQLKADIAERDSRLEDLNNGLEALTAVRDDLNAKIASLAAEMSSKNDQMAQMSLHLHQIHMQHVELITAAEAARKSAEELRSRVKELEMEVERKQETILEGAEEKREAIRQLCFSLEHYRSGYHQLRQAVIAHRRPAVMAT
;
A
#
# COMPACT_ATOMS: atom_id res chain seq x y z
N MET A 1 -63.64 -39.82 -33.72
CA MET A 1 -63.43 -38.36 -33.74
C MET A 1 -63.71 -37.87 -32.33
N ALA A 2 -62.66 -37.71 -31.51
CA ALA A 2 -62.13 -36.43 -31.02
C ALA A 2 -63.20 -35.62 -30.26
N SER A 3 -63.06 -35.13 -29.03
CA SER A 3 -61.97 -34.69 -28.16
C SER A 3 -62.64 -34.37 -26.79
N GLY A 4 -62.06 -34.27 -25.60
CA GLY A 4 -60.69 -34.30 -25.11
C GLY A 4 -60.78 -34.24 -23.58
N PHE A 5 -60.02 -35.10 -22.91
CA PHE A 5 -59.96 -35.20 -21.45
C PHE A 5 -58.84 -34.30 -20.90
N VAL A 6 -59.16 -33.64 -19.80
CA VAL A 6 -58.31 -32.75 -19.00
C VAL A 6 -57.06 -33.48 -18.48
N LYS A 7 -55.87 -32.92 -18.73
CA LYS A 7 -54.66 -33.18 -17.95
C LYS A 7 -53.87 -31.87 -17.79
N SER A 8 -53.92 -31.31 -16.59
CA SER A 8 -53.11 -30.16 -16.18
C SER A 8 -51.63 -30.49 -16.35
N ASN A 9 -51.00 -29.78 -17.28
CA ASN A 9 -49.57 -29.86 -17.49
C ASN A 9 -48.85 -28.99 -16.45
N ARG A 10 -47.77 -29.53 -15.88
CA ARG A 10 -46.84 -28.84 -15.00
C ARG A 10 -46.22 -27.67 -15.74
N MET A 11 -46.19 -26.50 -15.11
CA MET A 11 -45.17 -25.48 -15.41
C MET A 11 -44.51 -25.10 -14.09
N LYS A 12 -43.43 -25.83 -13.76
CA LYS A 12 -42.46 -25.38 -12.75
C LYS A 12 -41.82 -24.13 -13.33
N ARG A 13 -41.85 -23.04 -12.55
CA ARG A 13 -41.00 -21.86 -12.78
C ARG A 13 -39.57 -22.35 -12.99
N THR A 14 -39.04 -22.13 -14.18
CA THR A 14 -37.61 -22.21 -14.45
C THR A 14 -36.97 -20.99 -13.81
N ASP A 15 -36.63 -21.10 -12.53
CA ASP A 15 -35.57 -20.26 -11.99
C ASP A 15 -34.33 -20.56 -12.82
N SER A 16 -33.80 -19.55 -13.49
CA SER A 16 -32.52 -19.63 -14.17
C SER A 16 -31.49 -20.02 -13.12
N ARG A 17 -31.15 -21.31 -13.06
CA ARG A 17 -29.92 -21.77 -12.43
C ARG A 17 -28.78 -21.11 -13.19
N LYS A 18 -28.40 -19.91 -12.75
CA LYS A 18 -27.02 -19.44 -12.84
C LYS A 18 -26.18 -20.63 -12.40
N SER A 19 -25.22 -20.99 -13.22
CA SER A 19 -24.20 -22.02 -13.02
C SER A 19 -23.35 -21.68 -11.80
N HIS A 20 -23.96 -21.68 -10.62
CA HIS A 20 -23.29 -21.73 -9.33
C HIS A 20 -22.97 -23.21 -9.09
N SER A 21 -21.79 -23.60 -9.58
CA SER A 21 -20.87 -24.49 -8.90
C SER A 21 -21.49 -25.30 -7.75
N TRP A 22 -21.94 -26.52 -8.08
CA TRP A 22 -22.60 -27.46 -7.17
C TRP A 22 -21.76 -27.84 -5.94
N TRP A 23 -20.48 -27.49 -5.91
CA TRP A 23 -19.57 -27.74 -4.80
C TRP A 23 -19.63 -26.64 -3.72
N TRP A 24 -19.79 -25.36 -4.11
CA TRP A 24 -19.96 -24.25 -3.15
C TRP A 24 -21.25 -24.41 -2.34
N ASP A 25 -22.31 -24.88 -2.97
CA ASP A 25 -23.63 -25.08 -2.35
C ASP A 25 -23.65 -26.30 -1.39
N SER A 26 -22.74 -27.28 -1.60
CA SER A 26 -22.62 -28.47 -0.74
C SER A 26 -21.67 -28.30 0.45
N HIS A 27 -20.59 -27.53 0.33
CA HIS A 27 -19.54 -27.48 1.37
C HIS A 27 -19.45 -26.17 2.16
N ILE A 28 -19.93 -25.04 1.60
CA ILE A 28 -19.82 -23.70 2.22
C ILE A 28 -21.21 -23.04 2.24
N SER A 29 -22.25 -23.84 2.50
CA SER A 29 -23.59 -23.34 2.77
C SER A 29 -23.85 -23.40 4.29
N PRO A 30 -24.47 -22.37 4.90
CA PRO A 30 -24.90 -22.41 6.30
C PRO A 30 -25.80 -23.60 6.64
N LYS A 31 -26.38 -24.26 5.61
CA LYS A 31 -27.25 -25.44 5.77
C LYS A 31 -26.51 -26.77 5.94
N ASN A 32 -25.22 -26.84 5.64
CA ASN A 32 -24.46 -28.11 5.61
C ASN A 32 -23.20 -28.12 6.50
N SER A 33 -22.76 -26.97 7.00
CA SER A 33 -21.57 -26.86 7.86
C SER A 33 -21.95 -26.39 9.26
N LYS A 34 -21.92 -27.32 10.23
CA LYS A 34 -22.26 -27.05 11.64
C LYS A 34 -21.42 -25.93 12.26
N TRP A 35 -20.12 -25.92 11.96
CA TRP A 35 -19.21 -24.87 12.41
C TRP A 35 -19.59 -23.47 11.87
N LEU A 36 -20.03 -23.37 10.60
CA LEU A 36 -20.36 -22.09 9.98
C LEU A 36 -21.63 -21.52 10.60
N GLN A 37 -22.60 -22.41 10.81
CA GLN A 37 -23.86 -22.08 11.44
C GLN A 37 -23.67 -21.66 12.90
N GLU A 38 -22.89 -22.41 13.68
CA GLU A 38 -22.54 -22.06 15.06
C GLU A 38 -21.79 -20.73 15.14
N ASN A 39 -20.83 -20.49 14.25
CA ASN A 39 -20.05 -19.25 14.25
C ASN A 39 -20.87 -18.02 13.81
N LEU A 40 -21.79 -18.18 12.85
CA LEU A 40 -22.72 -17.12 12.46
C LEU A 40 -23.74 -16.82 13.56
N GLU A 41 -24.22 -17.84 14.27
CA GLU A 41 -25.11 -17.68 15.42
C GLU A 41 -24.39 -16.98 16.59
N GLU A 42 -23.12 -17.33 16.87
CA GLU A 42 -22.29 -16.66 17.87
C GLU A 42 -22.00 -15.19 17.50
N MET A 43 -21.74 -14.90 16.22
CA MET A 43 -21.60 -13.53 15.72
C MET A 43 -22.90 -12.73 15.88
N ASP A 44 -24.04 -13.32 15.54
CA ASP A 44 -25.35 -12.67 15.69
C ASP A 44 -25.69 -12.41 17.17
N GLN A 45 -25.38 -13.35 18.06
CA GLN A 45 -25.51 -13.16 19.51
C GLN A 45 -24.58 -12.07 20.06
N LEU A 46 -23.39 -11.90 19.47
CA LEU A 46 -22.48 -10.80 19.81
C LEU A 46 -23.02 -9.44 19.37
N VAL A 47 -23.51 -9.34 18.14
CA VAL A 47 -24.15 -8.12 17.61
C VAL A 47 -25.37 -7.74 18.44
N LYS A 48 -26.22 -8.70 18.83
CA LYS A 48 -27.37 -8.46 19.72
C LYS A 48 -26.96 -7.95 21.11
N ARG A 49 -25.84 -8.44 21.66
CA ARG A 49 -25.29 -7.93 22.94
C ARG A 49 -24.72 -6.52 22.80
N MET A 50 -24.06 -6.22 21.68
CA MET A 50 -23.57 -4.87 21.38
C MET A 50 -24.72 -3.86 21.24
N LEU A 51 -25.79 -4.23 20.53
CA LEU A 51 -26.98 -3.39 20.39
C LEU A 51 -27.66 -3.13 21.75
N LYS A 52 -27.78 -4.14 22.61
CA LYS A 52 -28.30 -3.96 23.99
C LYS A 52 -27.46 -3.02 24.85
N LEU A 53 -26.16 -2.96 24.65
CA LEU A 53 -25.27 -2.03 25.38
C LEU A 53 -25.42 -0.58 24.90
N ILE A 54 -26.00 -0.38 23.70
CA ILE A 54 -26.22 0.93 23.08
C ILE A 54 -27.66 1.41 23.30
N GLU A 55 -28.64 0.49 23.35
CA GLU A 55 -30.08 0.77 23.49
C GLU A 55 -30.57 1.05 24.94
N GLU A 56 -29.72 1.02 25.97
CA GLU A 56 -30.17 1.33 27.34
C GLU A 56 -30.58 2.82 27.47
N ASP A 57 -31.90 3.07 27.53
CA ASP A 57 -32.52 4.39 27.71
C ASP A 57 -32.08 5.05 29.02
N ALA A 58 -31.34 6.16 28.89
CA ALA A 58 -30.97 7.01 30.01
C ALA A 58 -31.88 8.25 30.03
N ASP A 59 -32.74 8.34 31.05
CA ASP A 59 -33.69 9.45 31.26
C ASP A 59 -33.03 10.86 31.41
N SER A 60 -31.69 10.94 31.41
CA SER A 60 -30.94 12.20 31.56
C SER A 60 -29.56 12.14 30.89
N PHE A 61 -29.14 13.26 30.29
CA PHE A 61 -27.87 13.40 29.56
C PHE A 61 -26.63 13.07 30.41
N ALA A 62 -26.62 13.47 31.69
CA ALA A 62 -25.49 13.17 32.60
C ALA A 62 -25.35 11.66 32.85
N LYS A 63 -26.47 10.95 33.00
CA LYS A 63 -26.49 9.48 33.09
C LYS A 63 -26.07 8.82 31.79
N LYS A 64 -26.46 9.38 30.63
CA LYS A 64 -26.06 8.89 29.31
C LYS A 64 -24.54 8.97 29.10
N ALA A 65 -23.91 10.07 29.52
CA ALA A 65 -22.46 10.22 29.46
C ALA A 65 -21.74 9.26 30.43
N GLU A 66 -22.22 9.11 31.66
CA GLU A 66 -21.64 8.19 32.65
C GLU A 66 -21.76 6.72 32.22
N LEU A 67 -22.93 6.32 31.69
CA LEU A 67 -23.15 4.99 31.12
C LEU A 67 -22.26 4.77 29.90
N TYR A 68 -22.10 5.76 29.02
CA TYR A 68 -21.22 5.64 27.87
C TYR A 68 -19.77 5.33 28.29
N PHE A 69 -19.20 6.06 29.26
CA PHE A 69 -17.83 5.78 29.72
C PHE A 69 -17.68 4.43 30.43
N LYS A 70 -18.71 3.96 31.13
CA LYS A 70 -18.72 2.64 31.79
C LYS A 70 -18.92 1.47 30.82
N LYS A 71 -19.76 1.64 29.79
CA LYS A 71 -20.08 0.60 28.79
C LYS A 71 -19.10 0.56 27.62
N ARG A 72 -18.33 1.63 27.39
CA ARG A 72 -17.33 1.70 26.30
C ARG A 72 -16.28 0.59 26.34
N PRO A 73 -15.67 0.23 27.49
CA PRO A 73 -14.74 -0.90 27.55
C PRO A 73 -15.41 -2.24 27.23
N GLU A 74 -16.64 -2.46 27.70
CA GLU A 74 -17.41 -3.67 27.42
C GLU A 74 -17.78 -3.78 25.94
N LEU A 75 -18.18 -2.66 25.31
CA LEU A 75 -18.49 -2.61 23.89
C LEU A 75 -17.24 -2.85 23.02
N ILE A 76 -16.10 -2.28 23.39
CA ILE A 76 -14.82 -2.52 22.70
C ILE A 76 -14.46 -4.01 22.77
N GLY A 77 -14.58 -4.65 23.93
CA GLY A 77 -14.33 -6.09 24.07
C GLY A 77 -15.21 -6.95 23.16
N LEU A 78 -16.51 -6.62 23.05
CA LEU A 78 -17.42 -7.34 22.14
C LEU A 78 -17.09 -7.13 20.66
N VAL A 79 -16.64 -5.92 20.28
CA VAL A 79 -16.17 -5.63 18.91
C VAL A 79 -14.90 -6.40 18.59
N GLU A 80 -13.96 -6.48 19.53
CA GLU A 80 -12.73 -7.26 19.39
C GLU A 80 -13.03 -8.77 19.27
N ASP A 81 -13.97 -9.29 20.06
CA ASP A 81 -14.45 -10.67 19.96
C ASP A 81 -15.11 -10.96 18.61
N PHE A 82 -15.96 -10.04 18.12
CA PHE A 82 -16.58 -10.13 16.80
C PHE A 82 -15.52 -10.15 15.69
N TYR A 83 -14.54 -9.24 15.75
CA TYR A 83 -13.46 -9.16 14.77
C TYR A 83 -12.57 -10.41 14.78
N ARG A 84 -12.29 -10.99 15.95
CA ARG A 84 -11.53 -12.24 16.08
C ARG A 84 -12.26 -13.42 15.42
N MET A 85 -13.57 -13.52 15.61
CA MET A 85 -14.36 -14.58 14.97
C MET A 85 -14.50 -14.38 13.46
N TYR A 86 -14.74 -13.15 13.00
CA TYR A 86 -14.74 -12.82 11.57
C TYR A 86 -13.42 -13.19 10.89
N ARG A 87 -12.29 -12.89 11.55
CA ARG A 87 -10.96 -13.24 11.04
C ARG A 87 -10.76 -14.76 10.98
N GLY A 88 -11.17 -15.49 12.01
CA GLY A 88 -11.13 -16.95 12.02
C GLY A 88 -12.07 -17.60 11.00
N LEU A 89 -13.13 -16.91 10.58
CA LEU A 89 -14.01 -17.32 9.49
C LEU A 89 -13.32 -17.12 8.13
N ALA A 90 -12.72 -15.95 7.90
CA ALA A 90 -11.97 -15.64 6.69
C ALA A 90 -10.78 -16.59 6.50
N GLU A 91 -10.01 -16.86 7.56
CA GLU A 91 -8.89 -17.80 7.52
C GLU A 91 -9.36 -19.21 7.14
N ARG A 92 -10.46 -19.71 7.69
CA ARG A 92 -10.99 -21.03 7.32
C ARG A 92 -11.56 -21.08 5.91
N TYR A 93 -12.17 -20.00 5.45
CA TYR A 93 -12.60 -19.87 4.05
C TYR A 93 -11.40 -19.93 3.09
N ASP A 94 -10.29 -19.26 3.42
CA ASP A 94 -9.04 -19.31 2.66
C ASP A 94 -8.40 -20.70 2.69
N HIS A 95 -8.46 -21.41 3.83
CA HIS A 95 -7.97 -22.79 3.92
C HIS A 95 -8.78 -23.74 3.05
N VAL A 96 -10.11 -23.69 3.11
CA VAL A 96 -10.97 -24.56 2.29
C VAL A 96 -10.85 -24.23 0.81
N THR A 97 -10.81 -22.95 0.45
CA THR A 97 -10.63 -22.50 -0.95
C THR A 97 -9.20 -22.76 -1.46
N GLY A 98 -8.22 -22.72 -0.58
CA GLY A 98 -6.82 -23.05 -0.85
C GLY A 98 -6.57 -24.54 -1.00
N GLU A 99 -7.19 -25.38 -0.17
CA GLU A 99 -7.17 -26.84 -0.29
C GLU A 99 -7.93 -27.31 -1.51
N LEU A 100 -9.04 -26.66 -1.89
CA LEU A 100 -9.73 -26.94 -3.14
C LEU A 100 -8.86 -26.65 -4.38
N ARG A 101 -8.11 -25.53 -4.37
CA ARG A 101 -7.15 -25.25 -5.44
C ARG A 101 -6.02 -26.28 -5.54
N LYS A 102 -5.74 -27.01 -4.45
CA LYS A 102 -4.74 -28.09 -4.39
C LYS A 102 -5.32 -29.47 -4.71
N SER A 103 -6.61 -29.69 -4.49
CA SER A 103 -7.30 -30.99 -4.68
C SER A 103 -8.02 -31.13 -6.02
N LEU A 104 -8.03 -30.07 -6.85
CA LEU A 104 -8.47 -30.17 -8.23
C LEU A 104 -7.49 -31.08 -9.01
N PRO A 105 -7.92 -32.24 -9.53
CA PRO A 105 -7.03 -33.14 -10.26
C PRO A 105 -6.51 -32.46 -11.53
N SER A 106 -5.20 -32.59 -11.78
CA SER A 106 -4.49 -32.03 -12.94
C SER A 106 -5.07 -32.43 -14.30
N ASP A 107 -6.01 -33.38 -14.35
CA ASP A 107 -6.59 -33.92 -15.59
C ASP A 107 -7.71 -33.07 -16.22
N LEU A 108 -8.24 -32.04 -15.53
CA LEU A 108 -9.22 -31.10 -16.13
C LEU A 108 -8.61 -29.75 -16.54
N GLN A 109 -7.29 -29.60 -16.44
CA GLN A 109 -6.58 -28.39 -16.83
C GLN A 109 -6.11 -28.40 -18.31
N SER A 110 -6.61 -29.32 -19.15
CA SER A 110 -6.27 -29.37 -20.59
C SER A 110 -7.31 -28.76 -21.52
N GLN A 111 -8.46 -28.27 -21.04
CA GLN A 111 -9.43 -27.56 -21.87
C GLN A 111 -9.86 -26.25 -21.25
N GLY A 112 -9.02 -25.23 -21.39
CA GLY A 112 -9.38 -23.86 -21.03
C GLY A 112 -8.19 -22.91 -21.01
N SER A 113 -7.78 -22.46 -22.20
CA SER A 113 -7.02 -21.24 -22.47
C SER A 113 -5.64 -21.07 -21.82
N GLY A 114 -4.65 -20.90 -22.71
CA GLY A 114 -3.27 -20.61 -22.35
C GLY A 114 -3.12 -19.36 -21.48
N ILE A 115 -2.22 -19.44 -20.52
CA ILE A 115 -0.98 -18.67 -20.48
C ILE A 115 -0.10 -19.17 -19.32
N SER A 116 1.21 -19.06 -19.52
CA SER A 116 2.34 -19.28 -18.60
C SER A 116 2.71 -20.72 -18.22
N ASP A 117 3.76 -21.18 -18.91
CA ASP A 117 4.67 -22.24 -18.47
C ASP A 117 5.75 -21.66 -17.54
N VAL A 118 6.10 -22.45 -16.54
CA VAL A 118 6.99 -22.19 -15.41
C VAL A 118 8.28 -22.96 -15.67
N GLY A 119 9.43 -22.29 -15.54
CA GLY A 119 10.71 -22.97 -15.37
C GLY A 119 10.99 -23.16 -13.88
N SER A 120 11.06 -24.40 -13.40
CA SER A 120 11.61 -24.74 -12.08
C SER A 120 12.35 -26.06 -12.17
N GLU A 121 13.55 -26.13 -11.57
CA GLU A 121 14.17 -27.24 -10.83
C GLU A 121 15.68 -26.97 -10.56
N PRO A 122 16.43 -27.65 -9.64
CA PRO A 122 16.07 -28.32 -8.36
C PRO A 122 17.20 -28.12 -7.24
N PRO A 123 17.54 -29.04 -6.27
CA PRO A 123 17.53 -28.70 -4.82
C PRO A 123 18.79 -29.02 -3.96
N SER A 124 18.82 -28.41 -2.76
CA SER A 124 19.37 -28.88 -1.45
C SER A 124 20.89 -29.01 -1.18
N THR A 125 21.34 -28.53 0.00
CA THR A 125 22.14 -29.26 1.04
C THR A 125 22.46 -28.38 2.30
N MET A 126 21.76 -28.65 3.43
CA MET A 126 22.15 -28.64 4.89
C MET A 126 22.69 -27.36 5.61
N PRO A 127 22.74 -27.29 6.99
CA PRO A 127 21.88 -27.78 8.08
C PRO A 127 21.49 -26.71 9.17
N SER A 128 20.63 -27.10 10.12
CA SER A 128 20.08 -26.40 11.34
C SER A 128 21.11 -25.97 12.43
N PRO A 129 20.75 -25.38 13.61
CA PRO A 129 19.57 -24.57 14.04
C PRO A 129 19.93 -23.30 14.90
N ASP A 130 19.03 -22.31 15.07
CA ASP A 130 18.71 -21.70 16.40
C ASP A 130 17.68 -20.52 16.38
N ILE A 131 16.71 -20.62 17.32
CA ILE A 131 16.11 -19.57 18.17
C ILE A 131 15.27 -18.41 17.55
N ARG A 132 13.94 -18.63 17.59
CA ARG A 132 12.83 -17.74 18.05
C ARG A 132 12.44 -16.44 17.29
N PRO A 133 11.16 -16.02 17.44
CA PRO A 133 10.36 -15.45 16.36
C PRO A 133 10.14 -13.93 16.49
N ASN A 134 9.94 -13.25 15.35
CA ASN A 134 8.91 -12.23 15.12
C ASN A 134 9.28 -11.37 13.91
N ARG A 135 8.46 -11.45 12.85
CA ARG A 135 7.84 -10.30 12.18
C ARG A 135 7.05 -10.81 10.97
N THR A 136 5.74 -10.82 11.14
CA THR A 136 4.77 -10.94 10.07
C THR A 136 4.96 -9.81 9.07
N LYS A 137 5.16 -10.21 7.82
CA LYS A 137 5.15 -9.37 6.62
C LYS A 137 3.78 -8.70 6.47
N SER A 138 3.76 -7.39 6.29
CA SER A 138 2.58 -6.65 5.84
C SER A 138 2.32 -6.92 4.36
N GLY A 139 1.22 -7.61 4.06
CA GLY A 139 0.56 -7.62 2.75
C GLY A 139 -0.46 -6.47 2.63
N PRO A 140 -1.07 -6.28 1.44
CA PRO A 140 -1.42 -4.98 0.89
C PRO A 140 -2.64 -4.33 1.57
N ARG A 141 -2.52 -3.01 1.75
CA ARG A 141 -3.56 -2.08 2.18
C ARG A 141 -4.73 -2.11 1.20
N ALA A 142 -5.90 -2.56 1.65
CA ALA A 142 -7.15 -2.44 0.91
C ALA A 142 -7.66 -0.99 0.98
N ALA A 143 -8.10 -0.48 -0.17
CA ALA A 143 -8.87 0.74 -0.31
C ALA A 143 -10.29 0.53 0.23
N GLY A 144 -10.78 1.44 1.07
CA GLY A 144 -12.15 1.39 1.59
C GLY A 144 -12.28 1.94 3.01
N PHE A 145 -11.84 3.16 3.25
CA PHE A 145 -12.29 4.01 4.36
C PHE A 145 -11.96 5.47 4.01
N ASP A 146 -12.74 6.03 3.09
CA ASP A 146 -12.80 7.48 2.82
C ASP A 146 -14.27 7.93 2.90
N VAL A 147 -14.95 7.62 4.00
CA VAL A 147 -16.20 8.30 4.39
C VAL A 147 -16.33 8.26 5.91
N PHE A 148 -15.68 9.19 6.59
CA PHE A 148 -16.32 10.06 7.60
C PHE A 148 -15.32 11.15 7.97
N LEU A 149 -15.77 12.41 7.89
CA LEU A 149 -15.09 13.66 8.29
C LEU A 149 -14.23 14.32 7.20
N GLY A 150 -14.91 15.04 6.30
CA GLY A 150 -14.37 16.19 5.58
C GLY A 150 -15.31 17.39 5.70
N SER A 151 -14.73 18.57 5.95
CA SER A 151 -15.30 19.92 6.15
C SER A 151 -15.85 20.22 7.55
N ALA A 152 -15.49 21.31 8.24
CA ALA A 152 -14.73 22.51 7.87
C ALA A 152 -14.13 23.15 9.15
N GLY A 153 -13.06 23.92 8.97
CA GLY A 153 -12.29 24.55 10.05
C GLY A 153 -12.77 25.94 10.49
N SER A 154 -12.17 26.39 11.59
CA SER A 154 -11.94 27.77 12.11
C SER A 154 -13.13 28.73 12.20
N GLY A 155 -13.43 29.43 13.31
CA GLY A 155 -12.74 29.66 14.59
C GLY A 155 -13.09 31.07 15.10
N SER A 156 -13.33 31.21 16.41
CA SER A 156 -13.33 32.43 17.28
C SER A 156 -14.26 33.61 16.93
N ASP A 157 -14.84 34.42 17.82
CA ASP A 157 -14.85 34.57 19.28
C ASP A 157 -16.05 35.48 19.69
N LEU A 158 -16.54 35.27 20.91
CA LEU A 158 -17.15 36.21 21.89
C LEU A 158 -17.80 37.54 21.40
N ASN A 159 -19.10 37.72 21.68
CA ASN A 159 -19.62 38.50 22.84
C ASN A 159 -21.08 39.00 22.62
N SER A 160 -21.94 38.83 23.65
CA SER A 160 -23.13 39.62 24.02
C SER A 160 -24.21 39.97 22.98
N LYS A 161 -25.45 39.50 23.21
CA LYS A 161 -26.57 40.27 23.81
C LYS A 161 -27.94 39.72 23.38
N GLU A 162 -28.86 39.77 24.34
CA GLU A 162 -30.28 39.41 24.36
C GLU A 162 -31.10 39.77 23.10
N GLY A 163 -32.17 38.99 22.88
CA GLY A 163 -33.50 39.59 22.71
C GLY A 163 -34.18 39.41 21.35
N ASP A 164 -35.31 38.70 21.41
CA ASP A 164 -36.56 38.90 20.67
C ASP A 164 -36.72 38.60 19.17
N GLU A 165 -37.59 37.61 18.95
CA GLU A 165 -38.89 37.70 18.25
C GLU A 165 -38.95 38.06 16.76
N THR A 166 -39.80 37.27 16.09
CA THR A 166 -40.52 37.49 14.81
C THR A 166 -39.88 37.08 13.47
N SER A 167 -40.47 36.00 12.94
CA SER A 167 -40.93 35.77 11.56
C SER A 167 -40.87 36.92 10.55
N THR A 168 -40.41 36.64 9.32
CA THR A 168 -41.24 36.69 8.09
C THR A 168 -40.53 36.13 6.85
N LEU A 169 -41.37 35.70 5.91
CA LEU A 169 -41.17 35.06 4.61
C LEU A 169 -40.23 35.84 3.65
N ASP A 170 -39.58 35.20 2.67
CA ASP A 170 -40.09 35.03 1.30
C ASP A 170 -39.01 34.58 0.28
N SER A 171 -39.48 34.05 -0.86
CA SER A 171 -38.80 33.90 -2.18
C SER A 171 -38.11 32.57 -2.54
N GLU A 172 -38.97 31.63 -2.91
CA GLU A 172 -38.97 30.77 -4.11
C GLU A 172 -37.97 31.14 -5.24
N SER A 173 -37.28 30.13 -5.80
CA SER A 173 -37.07 30.07 -7.25
C SER A 173 -36.75 28.62 -7.69
N GLU A 174 -37.78 27.98 -8.21
CA GLU A 174 -37.76 26.71 -8.93
C GLU A 174 -37.14 26.89 -10.34
N SER A 175 -36.37 25.90 -10.80
CA SER A 175 -36.26 25.61 -12.24
C SER A 175 -35.88 24.15 -12.46
N ASP A 176 -36.91 23.35 -12.73
CA ASP A 176 -36.86 22.05 -13.41
C ASP A 176 -36.43 22.23 -14.89
N ASP A 177 -35.60 21.33 -15.41
CA ASP A 177 -35.95 20.57 -16.64
C ASP A 177 -35.05 19.31 -16.76
N SER A 178 -35.45 18.44 -17.67
CA SER A 178 -35.61 17.01 -17.55
C SER A 178 -34.48 16.15 -18.14
N SER A 179 -34.76 14.85 -18.11
CA SER A 179 -33.88 13.71 -18.22
C SER A 179 -33.69 13.16 -19.65
N VAL A 180 -32.71 12.26 -19.76
CA VAL A 180 -32.52 11.20 -20.78
C VAL A 180 -31.81 11.62 -22.08
N ASN A 181 -30.57 11.14 -22.30
CA ASN A 181 -30.29 9.97 -23.15
C ASN A 181 -28.79 9.59 -23.20
N ASN A 182 -28.53 8.29 -23.40
CA ASN A 182 -27.23 7.63 -23.42
C ASN A 182 -26.40 7.85 -24.71
N TYR A 183 -25.09 7.55 -24.55
CA TYR A 183 -24.06 7.16 -25.51
C TYR A 183 -23.12 8.22 -26.13
N SER A 184 -21.88 8.14 -25.63
CA SER A 184 -20.60 8.23 -26.34
C SER A 184 -20.00 9.57 -26.73
N GLY A 185 -18.84 9.87 -26.13
CA GLY A 185 -17.68 10.35 -26.89
C GLY A 185 -16.99 11.61 -26.34
N THR A 186 -15.74 11.41 -25.91
CA THR A 186 -14.63 12.39 -25.85
C THR A 186 -14.55 13.44 -24.73
N GLN A 187 -13.58 13.17 -23.84
CA GLN A 187 -12.54 14.07 -23.32
C GLN A 187 -12.92 15.16 -22.30
N SER A 188 -12.78 14.76 -21.04
CA SER A 188 -12.58 15.62 -19.86
C SER A 188 -11.37 16.54 -20.06
N ASN A 189 -11.63 17.85 -20.21
CA ASN A 189 -10.64 18.91 -20.11
C ASN A 189 -11.15 20.12 -19.29
N GLY A 190 -12.40 20.08 -18.81
CA GLY A 190 -13.02 21.18 -18.04
C GLY A 190 -12.69 21.15 -16.55
N GLU A 191 -12.51 19.95 -15.98
CA GLU A 191 -12.24 19.79 -14.54
C GLU A 191 -10.80 20.21 -14.18
N GLU A 192 -9.82 19.95 -15.05
CA GLU A 192 -8.43 20.35 -14.80
C GLU A 192 -8.23 21.88 -14.83
N GLN A 193 -8.98 22.59 -15.69
CA GLN A 193 -8.95 24.06 -15.72
C GLN A 193 -9.63 24.69 -14.50
N GLY A 194 -10.74 24.10 -14.03
CA GLY A 194 -11.39 24.52 -12.78
C GLY A 194 -10.47 24.33 -11.56
N LEU A 195 -9.79 23.18 -11.49
CA LEU A 195 -8.82 22.90 -10.43
C LEU A 195 -7.60 23.84 -10.50
N ARG A 196 -7.06 24.11 -11.70
CA ARG A 196 -5.98 25.10 -11.87
C ARG A 196 -6.39 26.51 -11.47
N GLY A 197 -7.61 26.94 -11.80
CA GLY A 197 -8.16 28.22 -11.34
C GLY A 197 -8.22 28.30 -9.82
N ARG A 198 -8.71 27.23 -9.17
CA ARG A 198 -8.80 27.17 -7.71
C ARG A 198 -7.43 27.13 -7.03
N ILE A 199 -6.44 26.48 -7.63
CA ILE A 199 -5.06 26.47 -7.13
C ILE A 199 -4.48 27.89 -7.17
N ILE A 200 -4.64 28.62 -8.28
CA ILE A 200 -4.15 30.00 -8.40
C ILE A 200 -4.82 30.92 -7.36
N GLU A 201 -6.12 30.74 -7.13
CA GLU A 201 -6.87 31.52 -6.15
C GLU A 201 -6.37 31.24 -4.73
N LEU A 202 -6.19 29.96 -4.36
CA LEU A 202 -5.63 29.57 -3.06
C LEU A 202 -4.17 30.01 -2.89
N GLU A 203 -3.35 30.00 -3.94
CA GLU A 203 -1.99 30.54 -3.91
C GLU A 203 -1.98 32.05 -3.68
N SER A 204 -2.95 32.78 -4.24
CA SER A 204 -3.11 34.22 -4.02
C SER A 204 -3.58 34.55 -2.61
N GLU A 205 -4.52 33.78 -2.06
CA GLU A 205 -5.01 33.90 -0.69
C GLU A 205 -3.88 33.59 0.32
N LEU A 206 -3.12 32.53 0.07
CA LEU A 206 -1.99 32.13 0.92
C LEU A 206 -0.89 33.19 0.92
N ARG A 207 -0.62 33.82 -0.23
CA ARG A 207 0.32 34.95 -0.34
C ARG A 207 -0.17 36.16 0.45
N GLN A 208 -1.46 36.49 0.36
CA GLN A 208 -2.04 37.61 1.09
C GLN A 208 -2.05 37.38 2.61
N VAL A 209 -2.33 36.16 3.07
CA VAL A 209 -2.28 35.79 4.50
C VAL A 209 -0.85 35.85 5.01
N LYS A 210 0.13 35.39 4.21
CA LYS A 210 1.54 35.46 4.57
C LYS A 210 2.03 36.91 4.70
N GLU A 211 1.66 37.79 3.78
CA GLU A 211 1.98 39.22 3.84
C GLU A 211 1.35 39.91 5.07
N LYS A 212 0.09 39.57 5.41
CA LYS A 212 -0.56 40.07 6.63
C LYS A 212 0.13 39.58 7.91
N LEU A 213 0.59 38.33 7.95
CA LEU A 213 1.35 37.79 9.07
C LEU A 213 2.71 38.49 9.22
N GLU A 214 3.38 38.78 8.11
CA GLU A 214 4.65 39.49 8.09
C GLU A 214 4.49 40.94 8.55
N MET A 215 3.42 41.63 8.11
CA MET A 215 3.08 42.97 8.62
C MET A 215 2.76 42.96 10.13
N GLN A 216 2.01 41.98 10.64
CA GLN A 216 1.76 41.85 12.08
C GLN A 216 3.05 41.57 12.86
N GLN A 217 3.95 40.74 12.33
CA GLN A 217 5.22 40.42 12.97
C GLN A 217 6.15 41.65 13.00
N GLU A 218 6.18 42.45 11.94
CA GLU A 218 6.90 43.72 11.86
C GLU A 218 6.33 44.75 12.86
N GLU A 219 5.01 44.80 13.00
CA GLU A 219 4.31 45.70 13.93
C GLU A 219 4.57 45.32 15.40
N ILE A 220 4.59 44.03 15.74
CA ILE A 220 5.00 43.52 17.06
C ILE A 220 6.48 43.81 17.33
N SER A 221 7.35 43.66 16.30
CA SER A 221 8.79 43.98 16.38
C SER A 221 9.02 45.48 16.61
N GLN A 222 8.25 46.36 15.97
CA GLN A 222 8.32 47.81 16.18
C GLN A 222 7.73 48.24 17.53
N GLY A 223 6.65 47.59 18.00
CA GLY A 223 6.09 47.82 19.34
C GLY A 223 7.07 47.48 20.48
N CYS A 224 7.86 46.42 20.30
CA CYS A 224 8.87 45.99 21.27
C CYS A 224 10.08 46.95 21.33
N LYS A 225 10.38 47.67 20.24
CA LYS A 225 11.46 48.69 20.22
C LYS A 225 11.05 49.98 20.93
N LYS A 226 9.75 50.34 20.96
CA LYS A 226 9.24 51.51 21.70
C LYS A 226 9.27 51.31 23.22
N SER A 227 8.93 50.12 23.71
CA SER A 227 8.95 49.81 25.15
C SER A 227 10.36 49.81 25.75
N HIS A 228 11.39 49.60 24.94
CA HIS A 228 12.77 49.52 25.40
C HIS A 228 13.40 50.91 25.71
N TYR A 229 12.92 51.99 25.08
CA TYR A 229 13.37 53.36 25.39
C TYR A 229 12.66 53.92 26.62
N GLU A 230 11.35 53.64 26.79
CA GLU A 230 10.58 54.10 27.95
C GLU A 230 10.99 53.37 29.24
N ASN A 231 11.27 52.06 29.19
CA ASN A 231 11.81 51.33 30.36
C ASN A 231 13.22 51.80 30.73
N SER A 232 14.04 52.21 29.77
CA SER A 232 15.37 52.75 30.06
C SER A 232 15.27 54.09 30.79
N GLU A 233 14.37 54.99 30.38
CA GLU A 233 14.16 56.29 31.02
C GLU A 233 13.57 56.15 32.44
N VAL A 234 12.64 55.20 32.63
CA VAL A 234 12.07 54.90 33.96
C VAL A 234 13.12 54.30 34.89
N SER A 235 13.99 53.41 34.40
CA SER A 235 15.11 52.89 35.20
C SER A 235 16.11 53.98 35.61
N PHE A 236 16.43 54.95 34.73
CA PHE A 236 17.28 56.08 35.10
C PHE A 236 16.64 56.99 36.17
N LYS A 237 15.31 57.22 36.08
CA LYS A 237 14.58 58.00 37.09
C LYS A 237 14.50 57.28 38.44
N ILE A 238 14.33 55.95 38.44
CA ILE A 238 14.35 55.14 39.67
C ILE A 238 15.72 55.25 40.35
N ALA A 239 16.82 55.10 39.60
CA ALA A 239 18.16 55.21 40.15
C ALA A 239 18.46 56.62 40.73
N ALA A 240 17.95 57.68 40.10
CA ALA A 240 18.09 59.04 40.61
C ALA A 240 17.31 59.23 41.93
N TYR A 241 16.07 58.74 42.02
CA TYR A 241 15.29 58.82 43.25
C TYR A 241 15.85 57.95 44.38
N GLU A 242 16.44 56.80 44.07
CA GLU A 242 17.12 55.95 45.05
C GLU A 242 18.33 56.66 45.67
N GLU A 243 19.10 57.39 44.84
CA GLU A 243 20.25 58.17 45.31
C GLU A 243 19.82 59.40 46.13
N GLU A 244 18.77 60.11 45.73
CA GLU A 244 18.18 61.20 46.52
C GLU A 244 17.66 60.70 47.88
N LEU A 245 17.03 59.52 47.91
CA LEU A 245 16.57 58.88 49.15
C LEU A 245 17.76 58.51 50.05
N ARG A 246 18.88 58.05 49.47
CA ARG A 246 20.11 57.74 50.20
C ARG A 246 20.69 58.98 50.87
N VAL A 247 20.80 60.08 50.12
CA VAL A 247 21.30 61.37 50.63
C VAL A 247 20.37 61.95 51.71
N ALA A 248 19.05 61.84 51.53
CA ALA A 248 18.08 62.29 52.53
C ALA A 248 18.20 61.49 53.84
N LYS A 249 18.39 60.16 53.76
CA LYS A 249 18.62 59.31 54.94
C LYS A 249 19.90 59.69 55.68
N GLU A 250 20.99 59.96 54.96
CA GLU A 250 22.25 60.40 55.57
C GLU A 250 22.11 61.76 56.27
N LYS A 251 21.35 62.70 55.68
CA LYS A 251 21.04 63.99 56.34
C LYS A 251 20.18 63.82 57.59
N ILE A 252 19.20 62.92 57.57
CA ILE A 252 18.39 62.61 58.76
C ILE A 252 19.29 62.08 59.87
N GLN A 253 20.17 61.13 59.55
CA GLN A 253 21.10 60.55 60.51
C GLN A 253 22.04 61.60 61.11
N LEU A 254 22.59 62.52 60.30
CA LEU A 254 23.39 63.64 60.79
C LEU A 254 22.59 64.59 61.71
N SER A 255 21.31 64.83 61.40
CA SER A 255 20.44 65.65 62.26
C SER A 255 20.05 64.94 63.56
N GLU A 256 19.90 63.61 63.55
CA GLU A 256 19.69 62.79 64.75
C GLU A 256 20.94 62.83 65.65
N ASP A 257 22.14 62.75 65.05
CA ASP A 257 23.41 62.92 65.77
C ASP A 257 23.56 64.34 66.35
N GLU A 258 23.06 65.37 65.67
CA GLU A 258 23.02 66.75 66.19
C GLU A 258 22.05 66.90 67.37
N ILE A 259 20.86 66.30 67.27
CA ILE A 259 19.87 66.29 68.34
C ILE A 259 20.42 65.60 69.58
N THR A 260 21.11 64.46 69.43
CA THR A 260 21.74 63.79 70.57
C THR A 260 22.86 64.62 71.21
N ARG A 261 23.67 65.35 70.43
CA ARG A 261 24.65 66.31 70.96
C ARG A 261 23.98 67.44 71.74
N LEU A 262 22.91 68.03 71.21
CA LEU A 262 22.16 69.10 71.89
C LEU A 262 21.46 68.62 73.16
N MET A 263 20.94 67.38 73.18
CA MET A 263 20.38 66.76 74.39
C MET A 263 21.42 66.62 75.50
N VAL A 264 22.65 66.19 75.17
CA VAL A 264 23.74 66.09 76.15
C VAL A 264 24.13 67.47 76.69
N GLU A 265 24.10 68.50 75.86
CA GLU A 265 24.40 69.87 76.27
C GLU A 265 23.28 70.47 77.17
N LEU A 266 22.00 70.24 76.85
CA LEU A 266 20.87 70.60 77.73
C LEU A 266 20.94 69.90 79.09
N GLN A 267 21.32 68.62 79.10
CA GLN A 267 21.47 67.85 80.33
C GLN A 267 22.63 68.37 81.22
N LYS A 268 23.67 68.97 80.62
CA LYS A 268 24.71 69.70 81.37
C LYS A 268 24.18 70.99 82.00
N TYR A 269 23.32 71.74 81.30
CA TYR A 269 22.71 72.96 81.85
C TYR A 269 21.68 72.65 82.95
N GLU A 270 20.91 71.57 82.84
CA GLU A 270 20.04 71.08 83.92
C GLU A 270 20.84 70.65 85.16
N SER A 271 22.00 70.03 84.98
CA SER A 271 22.88 69.63 86.09
C SER A 271 23.57 70.81 86.80
N MET A 272 23.46 72.05 86.27
CA MET A 272 24.08 73.26 86.82
C MET A 272 23.06 74.21 87.49
N GLY A 273 21.77 73.86 87.48
CA GLY A 273 20.66 74.68 88.02
C GLY A 273 20.27 74.43 89.48
N ASP A 274 20.75 73.36 90.12
CA ASP A 274 20.35 72.98 91.48
C ASP A 274 21.39 73.39 92.54
N ALA A 275 21.61 74.70 92.72
CA ALA A 275 22.25 75.26 93.91
C ALA A 275 22.03 76.78 94.01
N ASN A 276 20.85 77.24 94.44
CA ASN A 276 20.66 78.56 95.08
C ASN A 276 19.23 78.78 95.62
N ASN A 277 19.02 78.62 96.93
CA ASN A 277 18.54 79.68 97.86
C ASN A 277 17.93 79.13 99.18
N LEU A 278 18.34 79.75 100.28
CA LEU A 278 18.02 79.48 101.69
C LEU A 278 17.04 80.54 102.28
N ALA A 279 15.99 80.05 102.97
CA ALA A 279 15.35 80.45 104.25
C ALA A 279 15.21 81.93 104.75
N PHE A 280 14.08 82.25 105.43
CA PHE A 280 13.93 82.96 106.75
C PHE A 280 12.42 83.12 107.15
N LYS A 281 11.86 82.41 108.17
CA LYS A 281 11.64 82.68 109.63
C LYS A 281 10.53 83.69 110.06
N GLN A 282 9.64 83.28 110.99
CA GLN A 282 9.53 83.78 112.40
C GLN A 282 8.38 83.12 113.22
N ASN A 283 8.58 82.99 114.55
CA ASN A 283 7.69 82.43 115.59
C ASN A 283 7.61 83.37 116.82
N ASP A 284 6.45 83.36 117.50
CA ASP A 284 6.05 83.53 118.91
C ASP A 284 6.58 84.64 119.86
N GLN A 285 5.65 85.25 120.65
CA GLN A 285 5.86 85.62 122.07
C GLN A 285 4.56 85.96 122.85
N GLU A 286 4.49 85.56 124.12
CA GLU A 286 3.39 85.77 125.09
C GLU A 286 3.96 86.13 126.50
N SER A 287 3.08 86.64 127.41
CA SER A 287 3.19 86.80 128.90
C SER A 287 3.57 88.20 129.46
N VAL A 288 3.23 88.65 130.68
CA VAL A 288 2.00 88.70 131.53
C VAL A 288 2.28 89.67 132.73
N SER A 289 1.23 90.43 133.13
CA SER A 289 0.79 91.04 134.44
C SER A 289 1.63 91.88 135.44
N GLY A 290 0.86 92.69 136.21
CA GLY A 290 1.04 93.15 137.61
C GLY A 290 1.27 94.67 137.77
N SER A 291 0.76 95.45 138.73
CA SER A 291 -0.18 95.37 139.88
C SER A 291 -0.41 96.84 140.39
N GLU A 292 -1.60 97.29 140.80
CA GLU A 292 -2.08 97.51 142.19
C GLU A 292 -2.07 98.97 142.74
N ALA A 293 -2.92 99.17 143.78
CA ALA A 293 -2.97 100.22 144.83
C ALA A 293 -3.83 101.49 144.57
N GLU A 294 -4.63 102.07 145.49
CA GLU A 294 -5.16 101.71 146.83
C GLU A 294 -6.12 102.85 147.35
N VAL A 295 -7.00 102.51 148.30
CA VAL A 295 -7.68 103.32 149.37
C VAL A 295 -8.70 104.44 149.06
N GLY A 296 -9.84 104.41 149.78
CA GLY A 296 -10.45 105.65 150.34
C GLY A 296 -11.97 105.70 150.47
N LEU A 297 -12.53 105.10 151.53
CA LEU A 297 -13.96 105.18 151.89
C LEU A 297 -14.36 106.55 152.45
N ALA A 298 -15.32 107.24 151.83
CA ALA A 298 -16.47 107.91 152.47
C ALA A 298 -17.12 109.03 151.60
N ASN A 299 -17.53 108.73 150.36
CA ASN A 299 -18.57 109.48 149.64
C ASN A 299 -19.52 108.51 148.90
N ARG A 300 -19.84 107.41 149.59
CA ARG A 300 -20.37 106.13 149.10
C ARG A 300 -21.75 106.19 148.43
N ILE A 301 -22.48 107.30 148.43
CA ILE A 301 -23.86 107.33 147.90
C ILE A 301 -23.93 108.02 146.53
N GLN A 302 -23.16 109.07 146.31
CA GLN A 302 -23.13 109.78 145.01
C GLN A 302 -22.28 109.04 143.97
N THR A 303 -21.23 108.32 144.38
CA THR A 303 -20.47 107.45 143.47
C THR A 303 -21.28 106.24 143.02
N LEU A 304 -22.15 105.69 143.88
CA LEU A 304 -22.99 104.52 143.52
C LEU A 304 -24.06 104.84 142.47
N GLU A 305 -24.58 106.08 142.43
CA GLU A 305 -25.56 106.50 141.41
C GLU A 305 -24.91 106.73 140.05
N GLU A 306 -23.75 107.40 140.01
CA GLU A 306 -22.95 107.55 138.80
C GLU A 306 -22.39 106.20 138.32
N GLU A 307 -21.99 105.31 139.24
CA GLU A 307 -21.59 103.92 138.95
C GLU A 307 -22.76 103.11 138.38
N LEU A 308 -23.99 103.28 138.87
CA LEU A 308 -25.18 102.63 138.31
C LEU A 308 -25.53 103.13 136.91
N LYS A 309 -25.31 104.43 136.63
CA LYS A 309 -25.50 105.01 135.29
C LYS A 309 -24.45 104.50 134.31
N ILE A 310 -23.18 104.51 134.72
CA ILE A 310 -22.07 103.93 133.95
C ILE A 310 -22.28 102.42 133.75
N ALA A 311 -22.80 101.70 134.74
CA ALA A 311 -23.12 100.28 134.63
C ALA A 311 -24.27 100.01 133.65
N ARG A 312 -25.31 100.87 133.62
CA ARG A 312 -26.40 100.78 132.65
C ARG A 312 -25.95 101.10 131.23
N GLU A 313 -25.08 102.10 131.07
CA GLU A 313 -24.50 102.47 129.78
C GLU A 313 -23.58 101.36 129.25
N LYS A 314 -22.72 100.79 130.12
CA LYS A 314 -21.94 99.59 129.81
C LYS A 314 -22.81 98.36 129.53
N LEU A 315 -23.94 98.23 130.21
CA LEU A 315 -24.91 97.16 129.93
C LEU A 315 -25.53 97.36 128.54
N LEU A 316 -25.91 98.59 128.19
CA LEU A 316 -26.44 98.91 126.86
C LEU A 316 -25.39 98.73 125.76
N ASP A 317 -24.14 99.13 126.01
CA ASP A 317 -23.02 98.95 125.08
C ASP A 317 -22.71 97.46 124.90
N SER A 318 -22.67 96.70 125.99
CA SER A 318 -22.49 95.24 125.90
C SER A 318 -23.69 94.52 125.30
N GLU A 319 -24.91 95.05 125.44
CA GLU A 319 -26.13 94.53 124.81
C GLU A 319 -26.15 94.85 123.31
N ASN A 320 -25.70 96.03 122.90
CA ASN A 320 -25.49 96.41 121.51
C ASN A 320 -24.34 95.63 120.87
N GLU A 321 -23.25 95.40 121.60
CA GLU A 321 -22.13 94.55 121.18
C GLU A 321 -22.61 93.09 121.05
N ALA A 322 -23.41 92.60 121.99
CA ALA A 322 -24.04 91.29 121.89
C ALA A 322 -25.01 91.22 120.70
N ALA A 323 -25.76 92.29 120.40
CA ALA A 323 -26.64 92.35 119.24
C ALA A 323 -25.85 92.36 117.92
N SER A 324 -24.74 93.12 117.85
CA SER A 324 -23.83 93.15 116.70
C SER A 324 -23.16 91.79 116.48
N LEU A 325 -22.66 91.16 117.54
CA LEU A 325 -22.10 89.81 117.48
C LEU A 325 -23.15 88.76 117.10
N ARG A 326 -24.40 88.89 117.56
CA ARG A 326 -25.51 88.03 117.12
C ARG A 326 -25.80 88.24 115.63
N GLN A 327 -25.81 89.48 115.16
CA GLN A 327 -26.00 89.78 113.73
C GLN A 327 -24.86 89.22 112.89
N GLU A 328 -23.61 89.36 113.34
CA GLU A 328 -22.44 88.80 112.67
C GLU A 328 -22.45 87.26 112.71
N LEU A 329 -22.94 86.65 113.79
CA LEU A 329 -23.14 85.21 113.88
C LEU A 329 -24.22 84.74 112.89
N THR A 330 -25.30 85.52 112.71
CA THR A 330 -26.34 85.22 111.71
C THR A 330 -25.87 85.45 110.27
N SER A 331 -25.03 86.46 110.01
CA SER A 331 -24.45 86.72 108.69
C SER A 331 -23.38 85.68 108.32
N LYS A 332 -22.54 85.28 109.28
CA LYS A 332 -21.61 84.15 109.15
C LYS A 332 -22.36 82.83 109.01
N GLY A 333 -23.46 82.63 109.74
CA GLY A 333 -24.32 81.45 109.63
C GLY A 333 -24.99 81.32 108.26
N SER A 334 -25.53 82.41 107.72
CA SER A 334 -26.09 82.44 106.36
C SER A 334 -25.02 82.29 105.27
N SER A 335 -23.83 82.87 105.45
CA SER A 335 -22.68 82.64 104.56
C SER A 335 -22.21 81.20 104.60
N MET A 336 -22.12 80.59 105.79
CA MET A 336 -21.77 79.18 105.97
C MET A 336 -22.80 78.27 105.30
N GLN A 337 -24.10 78.59 105.40
CA GLN A 337 -25.15 77.87 104.70
C GLN A 337 -25.03 77.99 103.17
N ASN A 338 -24.75 79.18 102.64
CA ASN A 338 -24.51 79.39 101.21
C ASN A 338 -23.28 78.61 100.71
N TRP A 339 -22.17 78.66 101.44
CA TRP A 339 -20.98 77.84 101.14
C TRP A 339 -21.28 76.35 101.21
N GLN A 340 -22.11 75.92 102.16
CA GLN A 340 -22.50 74.53 102.29
C GLN A 340 -23.42 74.08 101.14
N ASP A 341 -24.30 74.96 100.65
CA ASP A 341 -25.15 74.65 99.50
C ASP A 341 -24.37 74.71 98.17
N GLN A 342 -23.39 75.61 98.04
CA GLN A 342 -22.42 75.58 96.94
C GLN A 342 -21.57 74.31 96.96
N LEU A 343 -21.10 73.88 98.13
CA LEU A 343 -20.36 72.63 98.29
C LEU A 343 -21.21 71.43 97.86
N LYS A 344 -22.50 71.39 98.27
CA LYS A 344 -23.44 70.34 97.82
C LYS A 344 -23.70 70.41 96.32
N SER A 345 -23.82 71.60 95.73
CA SER A 345 -24.01 71.76 94.28
C SER A 345 -22.79 71.26 93.52
N ALA A 346 -21.59 71.69 93.91
CA ALA A 346 -20.32 71.23 93.35
C ALA A 346 -20.16 69.71 93.52
N GLN A 347 -20.56 69.14 94.67
CA GLN A 347 -20.51 67.70 94.90
C GLN A 347 -21.47 66.93 93.97
N LYS A 348 -22.66 67.47 93.70
CA LYS A 348 -23.58 66.90 92.70
C LYS A 348 -22.99 67.00 91.29
N GLU A 349 -22.40 68.13 90.91
CA GLU A 349 -21.75 68.28 89.61
C GLU A 349 -20.59 67.31 89.44
N VAL A 350 -19.74 67.16 90.46
CA VAL A 350 -18.67 66.14 90.50
C VAL A 350 -19.26 64.74 90.30
N SER A 351 -20.40 64.42 90.91
CA SER A 351 -21.06 63.12 90.72
C SER A 351 -21.55 62.91 89.27
N VAL A 352 -22.07 63.95 88.62
CA VAL A 352 -22.54 63.91 87.22
C VAL A 352 -21.36 63.74 86.26
N TRP A 353 -20.29 64.51 86.45
CA TRP A 353 -19.07 64.40 85.65
C TRP A 353 -18.39 63.04 85.85
N LYS A 354 -18.36 62.52 87.08
CA LYS A 354 -17.88 61.16 87.36
C LYS A 354 -18.66 60.12 86.56
N ASN A 355 -20.00 60.19 86.56
CA ASN A 355 -20.83 59.28 85.78
C ASN A 355 -20.64 59.43 84.27
N LYS A 356 -20.40 60.66 83.78
CA LYS A 356 -20.10 60.91 82.37
C LYS A 356 -18.75 60.30 81.97
N VAL A 357 -17.71 60.51 82.78
CA VAL A 357 -16.39 59.91 82.59
C VAL A 357 -16.49 58.38 82.59
N GLU A 358 -17.25 57.78 83.51
CA GLU A 358 -17.46 56.32 83.53
C GLU A 358 -18.26 55.79 82.33
N ARG A 359 -19.11 56.62 81.69
CA ARG A 359 -19.77 56.27 80.43
C ARG A 359 -18.79 56.29 79.26
N GLU A 360 -18.01 57.37 79.14
CA GLU A 360 -16.99 57.50 78.09
C GLU A 360 -15.92 56.40 78.20
N LYS A 361 -15.47 56.06 79.42
CA LYS A 361 -14.56 54.93 79.64
C LYS A 361 -15.12 53.61 79.10
N ARG A 362 -16.41 53.34 79.32
CA ARG A 362 -17.06 52.13 78.78
C ARG A 362 -17.15 52.13 77.26
N GLU A 363 -17.41 53.27 76.63
CA GLU A 363 -17.39 53.38 75.17
C GLU A 363 -15.99 53.25 74.59
N ILE A 364 -14.98 53.87 75.22
CA ILE A 364 -13.57 53.69 74.86
C ILE A 364 -13.19 52.20 74.92
N LEU A 365 -13.58 51.47 75.97
CA LEU A 365 -13.33 50.03 76.08
C LEU A 365 -13.98 49.23 74.94
N LYS A 366 -15.22 49.55 74.56
CA LYS A 366 -15.89 48.89 73.42
C LYS A 366 -15.19 49.18 72.09
N LEU A 367 -14.75 50.43 71.88
CA LEU A 367 -13.98 50.79 70.69
C LEU A 367 -12.63 50.09 70.68
N GLN A 368 -11.97 49.99 71.83
CA GLN A 368 -10.70 49.29 71.97
C GLN A 368 -10.85 47.79 71.66
N ASP A 369 -11.91 47.15 72.16
CA ASP A 369 -12.24 45.77 71.81
C ASP A 369 -12.53 45.59 70.30
N ARG A 370 -13.25 46.55 69.70
CA ARG A 370 -13.50 46.54 68.24
C ARG A 370 -12.20 46.70 67.44
N ILE A 371 -11.28 47.55 67.88
CA ILE A 371 -9.94 47.70 67.28
C ILE A 371 -9.16 46.39 67.37
N VAL A 372 -9.18 45.73 68.53
CA VAL A 372 -8.50 44.44 68.71
C VAL A 372 -9.07 43.39 67.75
N ARG A 373 -10.41 43.28 67.63
CA ARG A 373 -11.05 42.37 66.68
C ARG A 373 -10.70 42.68 65.22
N TYR A 374 -10.65 43.95 64.83
CA TYR A 374 -10.22 44.30 63.47
C TYR A 374 -8.74 43.99 63.24
N LYS A 375 -7.88 44.18 64.26
CA LYS A 375 -6.47 43.84 64.17
C LYS A 375 -6.25 42.33 64.00
N THR A 376 -7.00 41.49 64.73
CA THR A 376 -6.92 40.02 64.57
C THR A 376 -7.40 39.60 63.18
N ASN A 377 -8.54 40.13 62.72
CA ASN A 377 -9.07 39.80 61.40
C ASN A 377 -8.14 40.23 60.25
N LEU A 378 -7.48 41.39 60.37
CA LEU A 378 -6.47 41.82 59.41
C LEU A 378 -5.28 40.86 59.40
N SER A 379 -4.80 40.44 60.57
CA SER A 379 -3.71 39.47 60.68
C SER A 379 -4.07 38.10 60.07
N GLU A 380 -5.31 37.64 60.20
CA GLU A 380 -5.80 36.41 59.59
C GLU A 380 -5.85 36.53 58.06
N ARG A 381 -6.41 37.63 57.54
CA ARG A 381 -6.42 37.92 56.10
C ARG A 381 -5.00 38.01 55.53
N ASP A 382 -4.07 38.62 56.26
CA ASP A 382 -2.66 38.70 55.85
C ASP A 382 -2.00 37.31 55.80
N GLN A 383 -2.32 36.42 56.74
CA GLN A 383 -1.85 35.04 56.72
C GLN A 383 -2.46 34.24 55.55
N GLU A 384 -3.74 34.44 55.26
CA GLU A 384 -4.43 33.84 54.11
C GLU A 384 -3.81 34.31 52.79
N ILE A 385 -3.55 35.61 52.64
CA ILE A 385 -2.87 36.18 51.47
C ILE A 385 -1.47 35.58 51.30
N ARG A 386 -0.71 35.38 52.40
CA ARG A 386 0.60 34.70 52.34
C ARG A 386 0.46 33.27 51.84
N GLY A 387 -0.47 32.49 52.40
CA GLY A 387 -0.72 31.10 51.97
C GLY A 387 -1.12 31.01 50.51
N LEU A 388 -2.00 31.90 50.04
CA LEU A 388 -2.39 31.98 48.62
C LEU A 388 -1.20 32.35 47.72
N LYS A 389 -0.36 33.31 48.13
CA LYS A 389 0.85 33.67 47.37
C LYS A 389 1.83 32.51 47.25
N GLU A 390 2.02 31.74 48.32
CA GLU A 390 2.86 30.54 48.31
C GLU A 390 2.28 29.45 47.40
N ALA A 391 0.97 29.19 47.50
CA ALA A 391 0.29 28.24 46.64
C ALA A 391 0.42 28.62 45.15
N ILE A 392 0.23 29.89 44.80
CA ILE A 392 0.41 30.40 43.43
C ILE A 392 1.87 30.26 42.98
N SER A 393 2.84 30.57 43.85
CA SER A 393 4.27 30.41 43.54
C SER A 393 4.63 28.96 43.25
N ASN A 394 4.13 28.03 44.06
CA ASN A 394 4.35 26.59 43.87
C ASN A 394 3.67 26.07 42.60
N ALA A 395 2.43 26.49 42.33
CA ALA A 395 1.72 26.15 41.10
C ALA A 395 2.47 26.68 39.86
N ASN A 396 2.94 27.93 39.88
CA ASN A 396 3.72 28.51 38.78
C ASN A 396 5.04 27.79 38.54
N LYS A 397 5.73 27.34 39.60
CA LYS A 397 6.95 26.53 39.47
C LYS A 397 6.63 25.19 38.81
N SER A 398 5.60 24.48 39.28
CA SER A 398 5.17 23.21 38.69
C SER A 398 4.79 23.36 37.22
N LEU A 399 4.00 24.38 36.86
CA LEU A 399 3.64 24.68 35.48
C LEU A 399 4.86 25.03 34.63
N SER A 400 5.84 25.75 35.18
CA SER A 400 7.10 26.05 34.47
C SER A 400 7.92 24.79 34.19
N GLU A 401 7.94 23.82 35.10
CA GLU A 401 8.63 22.55 34.92
C GLU A 401 7.93 21.67 33.89
N GLU A 402 6.60 21.57 33.96
CA GLU A 402 5.80 20.86 32.97
C GLU A 402 5.95 21.46 31.57
N ASN A 403 5.93 22.79 31.44
CA ASN A 403 6.19 23.46 30.16
C ASN A 403 7.58 23.14 29.60
N LYS A 404 8.62 23.08 30.45
CA LYS A 404 9.97 22.66 30.02
C LYS A 404 9.98 21.21 29.55
N GLN A 405 9.26 20.33 30.22
CA GLN A 405 9.15 18.92 29.86
C GLN A 405 8.42 18.74 28.52
N LEU A 406 7.28 19.41 28.34
CA LEU A 406 6.54 19.40 27.08
C LEU A 406 7.37 19.97 25.93
N GLN A 407 8.12 21.06 26.17
CA GLN A 407 9.03 21.61 25.17
C GLN A 407 10.14 20.61 24.79
N ALA A 408 10.69 19.88 25.77
CA ALA A 408 11.69 18.85 25.51
C ALA A 408 11.11 17.67 24.71
N GLU A 409 9.89 17.24 25.02
CA GLU A 409 9.21 16.17 24.30
C GLU A 409 8.83 16.59 22.87
N MET A 410 8.33 17.82 22.68
CA MET A 410 8.07 18.40 21.36
C MET A 410 9.35 18.43 20.51
N ASN A 411 10.48 18.83 21.11
CA ASN A 411 11.79 18.82 20.44
C ASN A 411 12.27 17.39 20.12
N ARG A 412 11.95 16.41 20.96
CA ARG A 412 12.26 15.00 20.69
C ARG A 412 11.44 14.47 19.51
N LEU A 413 10.12 14.70 19.53
CA LEU A 413 9.20 14.26 18.49
C LEU A 413 9.47 14.92 17.14
N THR A 414 9.84 16.20 17.12
CA THR A 414 10.22 16.90 15.88
C THR A 414 11.50 16.32 15.26
N LYS A 415 12.50 15.96 16.08
CA LYS A 415 13.71 15.25 15.60
C LYS A 415 13.38 13.86 15.07
N GLU A 416 12.54 13.11 15.77
CA GLU A 416 12.09 11.78 15.35
C GLU A 416 11.31 11.86 14.03
N ARG A 417 10.43 12.86 13.87
CA ARG A 417 9.71 13.12 12.62
C ARG A 417 10.67 13.41 11.47
N ALA A 418 11.67 14.26 11.69
CA ALA A 418 12.67 14.57 10.66
C ALA A 418 13.46 13.32 10.22
N TYR A 419 13.90 12.49 11.18
CA TYR A 419 14.58 11.24 10.89
C TYR A 419 13.71 10.26 10.09
N LEU A 420 12.44 10.10 10.47
CA LEU A 420 11.51 9.25 9.72
C LEU A 420 11.21 9.80 8.33
N GLU A 421 11.12 11.13 8.18
CA GLU A 421 10.93 11.79 6.89
C GLU A 421 12.12 11.55 5.95
N ASP A 422 13.36 11.60 6.46
CA ASP A 422 14.56 11.32 5.68
C ASP A 422 14.64 9.85 5.26
N ASN A 423 14.30 8.91 6.16
CA ASN A 423 14.20 7.48 5.80
C ASN A 423 13.12 7.21 4.75
N LEU A 424 11.98 7.92 4.81
CA LEU A 424 10.94 7.81 3.80
C LEU A 424 11.43 8.30 2.44
N LYS A 425 12.18 9.41 2.39
CA LYS A 425 12.82 9.92 1.17
C LYS A 425 13.82 8.91 0.60
N GLU A 426 14.64 8.28 1.44
CA GLU A 426 15.58 7.24 1.00
C GLU A 426 14.86 6.03 0.40
N LEU A 427 13.79 5.56 1.07
CA LEU A 427 12.98 4.45 0.56
C LEU A 427 12.28 4.81 -0.76
N ASP A 428 11.80 6.04 -0.91
CA ASP A 428 11.19 6.53 -2.14
C ASP A 428 12.18 6.52 -3.31
N LEU A 429 13.40 7.03 -3.10
CA LEU A 429 14.48 6.97 -4.09
C LEU A 429 14.83 5.52 -4.48
N ARG A 430 14.84 4.60 -3.52
CA ARG A 430 15.09 3.18 -3.79
C ARG A 430 13.95 2.56 -4.60
N CYS A 431 12.69 2.89 -4.32
CA CYS A 431 11.54 2.46 -5.12
C CYS A 431 11.65 2.98 -6.56
N GLN A 432 11.96 4.26 -6.75
CA GLN A 432 12.14 4.84 -8.09
C GLN A 432 13.24 4.15 -8.89
N SER A 433 14.39 3.83 -8.27
CA SER A 433 15.46 3.07 -8.92
C SER A 433 15.00 1.67 -9.36
N LEU A 434 14.26 0.96 -8.50
CA LEU A 434 13.75 -0.38 -8.83
C LEU A 434 12.68 -0.33 -9.92
N GLU A 435 11.83 0.70 -9.93
CA GLU A 435 10.86 0.92 -11.01
C GLU A 435 11.55 1.17 -12.35
N GLU A 436 12.66 1.91 -12.35
CA GLU A 436 13.47 2.14 -13.54
C GLU A 436 14.17 0.85 -14.02
N ASP A 437 14.70 0.03 -13.10
CA ASP A 437 15.23 -1.30 -13.43
C ASP A 437 14.17 -2.20 -14.06
N VAL A 438 12.98 -2.25 -13.49
CA VAL A 438 11.84 -3.00 -14.04
C VAL A 438 11.48 -2.48 -15.43
N ARG A 439 11.49 -1.16 -15.65
CA ARG A 439 11.25 -0.55 -16.96
C ARG A 439 12.31 -0.97 -17.98
N ARG A 440 13.59 -0.95 -17.60
CA ARG A 440 14.71 -1.41 -18.45
C ARG A 440 14.58 -2.88 -18.82
N VAL A 441 14.31 -3.75 -17.85
CA VAL A 441 14.15 -5.19 -18.09
C VAL A 441 12.94 -5.47 -18.98
N LYS A 442 11.82 -4.78 -18.78
CA LYS A 442 10.64 -4.90 -19.66
C LYS A 442 10.96 -4.49 -21.09
N ALA A 443 11.68 -3.39 -21.30
CA ALA A 443 12.09 -2.95 -22.63
C ALA A 443 13.00 -3.97 -23.31
N ALA A 444 14.04 -4.45 -22.61
CA ALA A 444 14.95 -5.47 -23.11
C ALA A 444 14.23 -6.81 -23.43
N LYS A 445 13.24 -7.20 -22.61
CA LYS A 445 12.40 -8.37 -22.88
C LYS A 445 11.63 -8.22 -24.20
N VAL A 446 10.97 -7.08 -24.42
CA VAL A 446 10.21 -6.82 -25.65
C VAL A 446 11.13 -6.83 -26.88
N GLU A 447 12.32 -6.25 -26.78
CA GLU A 447 13.31 -6.27 -27.85
C GLU A 447 13.75 -7.70 -28.17
N MET A 448 14.05 -8.51 -27.16
CA MET A 448 14.42 -9.93 -27.33
C MET A 448 13.27 -10.75 -27.93
N GLU A 449 12.03 -10.55 -27.47
CA GLU A 449 10.85 -11.21 -28.04
C GLU A 449 10.64 -10.83 -29.51
N SER A 450 10.88 -9.57 -29.88
CA SER A 450 10.85 -9.10 -31.27
C SER A 450 11.92 -9.79 -32.13
N VAL A 451 13.17 -9.88 -31.64
CA VAL A 451 14.27 -10.57 -32.33
C VAL A 451 13.98 -12.05 -32.51
N LEU A 452 13.53 -12.74 -31.47
CA LEU A 452 13.14 -14.16 -31.56
C LEU A 452 11.95 -14.35 -32.51
N GLY A 453 10.96 -13.46 -32.47
CA GLY A 453 9.84 -13.46 -33.40
C GLY A 453 10.29 -13.34 -34.85
N ALA A 454 11.20 -12.41 -35.14
CA ALA A 454 11.78 -12.25 -36.48
C ALA A 454 12.58 -13.48 -36.92
N GLN A 455 13.35 -14.11 -36.03
CA GLN A 455 14.08 -15.35 -36.33
C GLN A 455 13.12 -16.52 -36.63
N ILE A 456 12.03 -16.64 -35.88
CA ILE A 456 11.00 -17.67 -36.12
C ILE A 456 10.37 -17.47 -37.50
N GLU A 457 10.00 -16.24 -37.86
CA GLU A 457 9.42 -15.96 -39.18
C GLU A 457 10.42 -16.22 -40.31
N GLN A 458 11.71 -15.90 -40.12
CA GLN A 458 12.75 -16.26 -41.09
C GLN A 458 12.86 -17.78 -41.26
N LEU A 459 12.91 -18.55 -40.16
CA LEU A 459 12.99 -20.01 -40.24
C LEU A 459 11.75 -20.63 -40.89
N LYS A 460 10.56 -20.07 -40.65
CA LYS A 460 9.34 -20.49 -41.33
C LYS A 460 9.43 -20.25 -42.84
N ALA A 461 9.96 -19.10 -43.26
CA ALA A 461 10.16 -18.80 -44.68
C ALA A 461 11.16 -19.77 -45.33
N ASP A 462 12.28 -20.06 -44.66
CA ASP A 462 13.30 -21.02 -45.14
C ASP A 462 12.74 -22.45 -45.25
N ILE A 463 11.89 -22.87 -44.30
CA ILE A 463 11.20 -24.17 -44.36
C ILE A 463 10.25 -24.21 -45.55
N ALA A 464 9.44 -23.17 -45.76
CA ALA A 464 8.51 -23.12 -46.90
C ALA A 464 9.25 -23.15 -48.25
N GLU A 465 10.39 -22.46 -48.38
CA GLU A 465 11.23 -22.54 -49.57
C GLU A 465 11.77 -23.97 -49.78
N ARG A 466 12.24 -24.61 -48.71
CA ARG A 466 12.72 -26.01 -48.77
C ARG A 466 11.61 -26.97 -49.17
N ASP A 467 10.40 -26.80 -48.65
CA ASP A 467 9.25 -27.63 -49.00
C ASP A 467 8.90 -27.50 -50.48
N SER A 468 8.87 -26.27 -51.02
CA SER A 468 8.68 -26.04 -52.46
C SER A 468 9.77 -26.73 -53.30
N ARG A 469 11.04 -26.67 -52.87
CA ARG A 469 12.14 -27.36 -53.57
C ARG A 469 12.02 -28.89 -53.49
N LEU A 470 11.53 -29.43 -52.36
CA LEU A 470 11.26 -30.86 -52.22
C LEU A 470 10.11 -31.30 -53.12
N GLU A 471 9.06 -30.49 -53.24
CA GLU A 471 7.95 -30.73 -54.17
C GLU A 471 8.42 -30.75 -55.63
N ASP A 472 9.23 -29.78 -56.04
CA ASP A 472 9.85 -29.75 -57.38
C ASP A 472 10.71 -31.00 -57.65
N LEU A 473 11.53 -31.42 -56.68
CA LEU A 473 12.34 -32.64 -56.80
C LEU A 473 11.47 -33.90 -56.85
N ASN A 474 10.39 -33.96 -56.07
CA ASN A 474 9.45 -35.07 -56.09
C ASN A 474 8.76 -35.18 -57.45
N ASN A 475 8.27 -34.06 -58.01
CA ASN A 475 7.70 -34.00 -59.35
C ASN A 475 8.72 -34.47 -60.41
N GLY A 476 9.99 -34.06 -60.28
CA GLY A 476 11.07 -34.53 -61.14
C GLY A 476 11.33 -36.03 -61.03
N LEU A 477 11.28 -36.59 -59.81
CA LEU A 477 11.41 -38.02 -59.57
C LEU A 477 10.27 -38.80 -60.20
N GLU A 478 9.02 -38.35 -60.02
CA GLU A 478 7.84 -38.95 -60.62
C GLU A 478 7.95 -38.98 -62.15
N ALA A 479 8.37 -37.87 -62.77
CA ALA A 479 8.62 -37.81 -64.21
C ALA A 479 9.68 -38.83 -64.66
N LEU A 480 10.79 -38.97 -63.93
CA LEU A 480 11.82 -39.98 -64.22
C LEU A 480 11.29 -41.41 -64.03
N THR A 481 10.46 -41.67 -63.03
CA THR A 481 9.82 -42.98 -62.85
C THR A 481 8.92 -43.32 -64.03
N ALA A 482 8.14 -42.37 -64.54
CA ALA A 482 7.31 -42.56 -65.72
C ALA A 482 8.14 -42.87 -66.97
N VAL A 483 9.27 -42.17 -67.19
CA VAL A 483 10.20 -42.48 -68.28
C VAL A 483 10.80 -43.89 -68.13
N ARG A 484 11.19 -44.26 -66.91
CA ARG A 484 11.72 -45.61 -66.64
C ARG A 484 10.68 -46.68 -66.92
N ASP A 485 9.43 -46.46 -66.56
CA ASP A 485 8.35 -47.41 -66.82
C ASP A 485 8.03 -47.52 -68.33
N ASP A 486 8.07 -46.41 -69.09
CA ASP A 486 7.98 -46.43 -70.56
C ASP A 486 9.13 -47.21 -71.22
N LEU A 487 10.38 -46.98 -70.77
CA LEU A 487 11.53 -47.74 -71.24
C LEU A 487 11.43 -49.22 -70.91
N ASN A 488 10.98 -49.57 -69.69
CA ASN A 488 10.75 -50.96 -69.29
C ASN A 488 9.68 -51.62 -70.17
N ALA A 489 8.61 -50.91 -70.52
CA ALA A 489 7.59 -51.41 -71.44
C ALA A 489 8.17 -51.66 -72.85
N LYS A 490 9.01 -50.75 -73.37
CA LYS A 490 9.72 -50.94 -74.64
C LYS A 490 10.66 -52.14 -74.62
N ILE A 491 11.43 -52.31 -73.53
CA ILE A 491 12.32 -53.48 -73.35
C ILE A 491 11.50 -54.76 -73.36
N ALA A 492 10.38 -54.81 -72.64
CA ALA A 492 9.50 -55.97 -72.63
C ALA A 492 8.93 -56.30 -74.02
N SER A 493 8.53 -55.27 -74.79
CA SER A 493 8.06 -55.44 -76.18
C SER A 493 9.16 -56.01 -77.07
N LEU A 494 10.36 -55.43 -77.05
CA LEU A 494 11.49 -55.91 -77.85
C LEU A 494 11.92 -57.33 -77.44
N ALA A 495 11.87 -57.66 -76.15
CA ALA A 495 12.15 -59.01 -75.67
C ALA A 495 11.12 -60.02 -76.19
N ALA A 496 9.83 -59.66 -76.22
CA ALA A 496 8.78 -60.50 -76.79
C ALA A 496 8.95 -60.70 -78.30
N GLU A 497 9.30 -59.64 -79.04
CA GLU A 497 9.63 -59.72 -80.46
C GLU A 497 10.84 -60.62 -80.72
N MET A 498 11.93 -60.47 -79.94
CA MET A 498 13.12 -61.32 -80.02
C MET A 498 12.78 -62.78 -79.73
N SER A 499 11.95 -63.07 -78.72
CA SER A 499 11.47 -64.43 -78.46
C SER A 499 10.71 -64.98 -79.66
N SER A 500 9.78 -64.21 -80.23
CA SER A 500 9.02 -64.61 -81.41
C SER A 500 9.93 -64.88 -82.61
N LYS A 501 10.95 -64.05 -82.85
CA LYS A 501 11.94 -64.26 -83.90
C LYS A 501 12.81 -65.49 -83.66
N ASN A 502 13.21 -65.75 -82.42
CA ASN A 502 13.91 -66.98 -82.05
C ASN A 502 13.03 -68.22 -82.29
N ASP A 503 11.73 -68.16 -81.95
CA ASP A 503 10.78 -69.24 -82.23
C ASP A 503 10.64 -69.49 -83.74
N GLN A 504 10.53 -68.41 -84.54
CA GLN A 504 10.54 -68.51 -86.01
C GLN A 504 11.85 -69.12 -86.54
N MET A 505 12.99 -68.73 -85.98
CA MET A 505 14.30 -69.25 -86.38
C MET A 505 14.45 -70.74 -86.02
N ALA A 506 13.93 -71.16 -84.86
CA ALA A 506 13.89 -72.56 -84.46
C ALA A 506 13.01 -73.39 -85.40
N GLN A 507 11.83 -72.87 -85.78
CA GLN A 507 10.96 -73.50 -86.79
C GLN A 507 11.64 -73.62 -88.15
N MET A 508 12.29 -72.55 -88.63
CA MET A 508 13.01 -72.57 -89.92
C MET A 508 14.20 -73.53 -89.90
N SER A 509 14.92 -73.63 -88.77
CA SER A 509 16.02 -74.58 -88.59
C SER A 509 15.52 -76.03 -88.62
N LEU A 510 14.36 -76.31 -88.01
CA LEU A 510 13.73 -77.63 -88.06
C LEU A 510 13.30 -77.98 -89.49
N HIS A 511 12.74 -77.02 -90.24
CA HIS A 511 12.38 -77.22 -91.64
C HIS A 511 13.60 -77.45 -92.53
N LEU A 512 14.67 -76.66 -92.35
CA LEU A 512 15.95 -76.87 -93.05
C LEU A 512 16.54 -78.26 -92.75
N HIS A 513 16.48 -78.70 -91.49
CA HIS A 513 16.92 -80.04 -91.12
C HIS A 513 16.08 -81.13 -91.80
N GLN A 514 14.75 -80.96 -91.85
CA GLN A 514 13.85 -81.88 -92.53
C GLN A 514 14.16 -81.98 -94.04
N ILE A 515 14.32 -80.84 -94.73
CA ILE A 515 14.71 -80.81 -96.14
C ILE A 515 16.08 -81.46 -96.33
N HIS A 516 17.05 -81.19 -95.44
CA HIS A 516 18.36 -81.81 -95.51
C HIS A 516 18.27 -83.34 -95.38
N MET A 517 17.47 -83.87 -94.45
CA MET A 517 17.22 -85.31 -94.33
C MET A 517 16.58 -85.89 -95.61
N GLN A 518 15.59 -85.23 -96.19
CA GLN A 518 15.00 -85.65 -97.47
C GLN A 518 16.01 -85.64 -98.62
N HIS A 519 16.89 -84.63 -98.69
CA HIS A 519 17.97 -84.59 -99.68
C HIS A 519 18.95 -85.75 -99.49
N VAL A 520 19.33 -86.07 -98.25
CA VAL A 520 20.20 -87.22 -97.96
C VAL A 520 19.53 -88.52 -98.40
N GLU A 521 18.24 -88.73 -98.08
CA GLU A 521 17.46 -89.87 -98.55
C GLU A 521 17.44 -89.96 -100.08
N LEU A 522 17.13 -88.87 -100.78
CA LEU A 522 17.14 -88.82 -102.25
C LEU A 522 18.53 -89.10 -102.83
N ILE A 523 19.61 -88.57 -102.24
CA ILE A 523 20.99 -88.87 -102.66
C ILE A 523 21.27 -90.36 -102.52
N THR A 524 20.94 -90.98 -101.38
CA THR A 524 21.15 -92.42 -101.18
C THR A 524 20.32 -93.27 -102.16
N ALA A 525 19.08 -92.87 -102.47
CA ALA A 525 18.25 -93.53 -103.47
C ALA A 525 18.83 -93.36 -104.89
N ALA A 526 19.30 -92.17 -105.25
CA ALA A 526 19.94 -91.90 -106.53
C ALA A 526 21.27 -92.67 -106.68
N GLU A 527 22.07 -92.79 -105.63
CA GLU A 527 23.27 -93.61 -105.62
C GLU A 527 22.97 -95.10 -105.78
N ALA A 528 21.92 -95.61 -105.13
CA ALA A 528 21.45 -96.98 -105.32
C ALA A 528 20.98 -97.23 -106.77
N ALA A 529 20.20 -96.31 -107.33
CA ALA A 529 19.78 -96.36 -108.74
C ALA A 529 20.96 -96.26 -109.72
N ARG A 530 21.97 -95.44 -109.40
CA ARG A 530 23.21 -95.36 -110.19
C ARG A 530 23.98 -96.68 -110.17
N LYS A 531 24.11 -97.33 -109.01
CA LYS A 531 24.74 -98.64 -108.88
C LYS A 531 24.02 -99.69 -109.73
N SER A 532 22.69 -99.77 -109.65
CA SER A 532 21.92 -100.71 -110.48
C SER A 532 22.00 -100.39 -111.98
N ALA A 533 22.05 -99.12 -112.37
CA ALA A 533 22.28 -98.72 -113.76
C ALA A 533 23.70 -99.11 -114.25
N GLU A 534 24.70 -99.03 -113.39
CA GLU A 534 26.08 -99.43 -113.70
C GLU A 534 26.22 -100.95 -113.84
N GLU A 535 25.52 -101.72 -112.99
CA GLU A 535 25.36 -103.18 -113.12
C GLU A 535 24.63 -103.57 -114.43
N LEU A 536 23.55 -102.86 -114.79
CA LEU A 536 22.90 -103.09 -116.08
C LEU A 536 23.81 -102.73 -117.25
N ARG A 537 24.60 -101.66 -117.15
CA ARG A 537 25.54 -101.24 -118.20
C ARG A 537 26.69 -102.23 -118.36
N SER A 538 27.22 -102.82 -117.28
CA SER A 538 28.21 -103.90 -117.38
C SER A 538 27.59 -105.15 -118.01
N ARG A 539 26.33 -105.48 -117.67
CA ARG A 539 25.60 -106.58 -118.31
C ARG A 539 25.37 -106.35 -119.81
N VAL A 540 25.06 -105.12 -120.22
CA VAL A 540 24.97 -104.74 -121.63
C VAL A 540 26.31 -104.95 -122.32
N LYS A 541 27.43 -104.49 -121.74
CA LYS A 541 28.77 -104.72 -122.29
C LYS A 541 29.11 -106.20 -122.45
N GLU A 542 28.77 -107.04 -121.47
CA GLU A 542 28.96 -108.50 -121.58
C GLU A 542 28.17 -109.07 -122.77
N LEU A 543 26.92 -108.65 -122.93
CA LEU A 543 26.07 -109.08 -124.05
C LEU A 543 26.59 -108.57 -125.39
N GLU A 544 27.09 -107.33 -125.46
CA GLU A 544 27.74 -106.77 -126.65
C GLU A 544 28.97 -107.59 -127.05
N MET A 545 29.87 -107.90 -126.12
CA MET A 545 31.03 -108.78 -126.38
C MET A 545 30.59 -110.17 -126.86
N GLU A 546 29.52 -110.73 -126.29
CA GLU A 546 28.99 -112.03 -126.69
C GLU A 546 28.38 -112.01 -128.10
N VAL A 547 27.74 -110.90 -128.49
CA VAL A 547 27.26 -110.66 -129.86
C VAL A 547 28.43 -110.49 -130.82
N GLU A 548 29.45 -109.74 -130.45
CA GLU A 548 30.65 -109.51 -131.26
C GLU A 548 31.41 -110.83 -131.51
N ARG A 549 31.59 -111.64 -130.47
CA ARG A 549 32.13 -113.00 -130.56
C ARG A 549 31.28 -113.89 -131.48
N LYS A 550 29.95 -113.80 -131.42
CA LYS A 550 29.07 -114.50 -132.38
C LYS A 550 29.27 -113.97 -133.81
N GLN A 551 29.41 -112.67 -133.99
CA GLN A 551 29.66 -112.04 -135.29
C GLN A 551 31.00 -112.52 -135.89
N GLU A 552 32.06 -112.63 -135.09
CA GLU A 552 33.35 -113.20 -135.51
C GLU A 552 33.20 -114.64 -135.99
N THR A 553 32.51 -115.51 -135.24
CA THR A 553 32.28 -116.91 -135.69
C THR A 553 31.49 -116.99 -137.00
N ILE A 554 30.55 -116.05 -137.24
CA ILE A 554 29.83 -115.97 -138.50
C ILE A 554 30.76 -115.53 -139.64
N LEU A 555 31.66 -114.57 -139.39
CA LEU A 555 32.66 -114.12 -140.36
C LEU A 555 33.68 -115.21 -140.68
N GLU A 556 34.19 -115.94 -139.69
CA GLU A 556 35.05 -117.11 -139.89
C GLU A 556 34.34 -118.18 -140.71
N GLY A 557 33.11 -118.55 -140.35
CA GLY A 557 32.32 -119.49 -141.15
C GLY A 557 32.01 -118.99 -142.57
N ALA A 558 31.95 -117.66 -142.78
CA ALA A 558 31.84 -117.07 -144.12
C ALA A 558 33.18 -117.11 -144.89
N GLU A 559 34.31 -116.96 -144.20
CA GLU A 559 35.66 -117.02 -144.79
C GLU A 559 36.05 -118.46 -145.15
N GLU A 560 35.72 -119.44 -144.31
CA GLU A 560 35.84 -120.87 -144.61
C GLU A 560 35.04 -121.23 -145.87
N LYS A 561 33.82 -120.71 -146.02
CA LYS A 561 33.03 -120.86 -147.25
C LYS A 561 33.72 -120.21 -148.45
N ARG A 562 34.32 -119.03 -148.29
CA ARG A 562 35.11 -118.37 -149.36
C ARG A 562 36.36 -119.15 -149.74
N GLU A 563 37.06 -119.74 -148.77
CA GLU A 563 38.25 -120.56 -149.00
C GLU A 563 37.89 -121.89 -149.68
N ALA A 564 36.77 -122.52 -149.31
CA ALA A 564 36.24 -123.67 -150.03
C ALA A 564 35.95 -123.35 -151.50
N ILE A 565 35.41 -122.15 -151.79
CA ILE A 565 35.23 -121.66 -153.16
C ILE A 565 36.57 -121.45 -153.87
N ARG A 566 37.57 -120.83 -153.21
CA ARG A 566 38.93 -120.63 -153.76
C ARG A 566 39.60 -121.95 -154.14
N GLN A 567 39.56 -122.95 -153.26
CA GLN A 567 40.09 -124.30 -153.50
C GLN A 567 39.43 -124.98 -154.71
N LEU A 568 38.12 -124.79 -154.88
CA LEU A 568 37.36 -125.34 -156.00
C LEU A 568 37.71 -124.63 -157.33
N CYS A 569 37.95 -123.32 -157.31
CA CYS A 569 38.46 -122.59 -158.47
C CYS A 569 39.87 -123.04 -158.88
N PHE A 570 40.76 -123.28 -157.91
CA PHE A 570 42.15 -123.70 -158.17
C PHE A 570 42.22 -125.09 -158.84
N SER A 571 41.39 -126.02 -158.39
CA SER A 571 41.27 -127.35 -159.01
C SER A 571 40.71 -127.27 -160.44
N LEU A 572 39.75 -126.37 -160.69
CA LEU A 572 39.22 -126.09 -162.04
C LEU A 572 40.28 -125.54 -163.00
N GLU A 573 41.11 -124.59 -162.54
CA GLU A 573 42.21 -124.01 -163.33
C GLU A 573 43.28 -125.06 -163.66
N HIS A 574 43.57 -125.96 -162.71
CA HIS A 574 44.52 -127.05 -162.90
C HIS A 574 44.08 -128.01 -164.03
N TYR A 575 42.80 -128.43 -164.04
CA TYR A 575 42.24 -129.25 -165.13
C TYR A 575 42.22 -128.50 -166.48
N ARG A 576 42.01 -127.18 -166.46
CA ARG A 576 42.01 -126.33 -167.66
C ARG A 576 43.40 -126.20 -168.28
N SER A 577 44.45 -126.08 -167.45
CA SER A 577 45.84 -125.99 -167.90
C SER A 577 46.35 -127.31 -168.52
N GLY A 578 45.96 -128.46 -167.94
CA GLY A 578 46.30 -129.78 -168.48
C GLY A 578 45.68 -130.04 -169.86
N TYR A 579 44.45 -129.56 -170.08
CA TYR A 579 43.78 -129.67 -171.39
C TYR A 579 44.47 -128.82 -172.47
N HIS A 580 45.00 -127.64 -172.11
CA HIS A 580 45.74 -126.78 -173.05
C HIS A 580 47.09 -127.35 -173.46
N GLN A 581 47.80 -128.03 -172.55
CA GLN A 581 49.06 -128.72 -172.86
C GLN A 581 48.86 -129.91 -173.80
N LEU A 582 47.76 -130.65 -173.63
CA LEU A 582 47.36 -131.74 -174.54
C LEU A 582 47.02 -131.23 -175.96
N ARG A 583 46.60 -129.96 -176.07
CA ARG A 583 46.20 -129.32 -177.35
C ARG A 583 47.38 -128.74 -178.14
N GLN A 584 48.50 -128.37 -177.48
CA GLN A 584 49.69 -127.81 -178.15
C GLN A 584 50.65 -128.88 -178.69
N ALA A 585 50.73 -130.06 -178.08
CA ALA A 585 51.65 -131.12 -178.51
C ALA A 585 51.24 -131.81 -179.84
N VAL A 586 49.99 -131.62 -180.29
CA VAL A 586 49.42 -132.32 -181.45
C VAL A 586 49.66 -131.60 -182.80
N ILE A 587 50.23 -130.38 -182.82
CA ILE A 587 50.31 -129.56 -184.06
C ILE A 587 51.70 -129.50 -184.73
N ALA A 588 52.79 -130.01 -184.12
CA ALA A 588 54.14 -129.73 -184.64
C ALA A 588 54.82 -130.78 -185.54
N HIS A 589 54.49 -132.08 -185.56
CA HIS A 589 55.23 -133.05 -186.41
C HIS A 589 54.35 -133.92 -187.31
N ARG A 590 54.14 -133.40 -188.53
CA ARG A 590 53.83 -134.14 -189.76
C ARG A 590 54.43 -133.37 -190.94
N ARG A 591 55.14 -134.05 -191.83
CA ARG A 591 54.69 -134.12 -193.23
C ARG A 591 54.72 -135.58 -193.65
N PRO A 592 53.81 -135.99 -194.53
CA PRO A 592 52.42 -136.37 -194.29
C PRO A 592 52.28 -137.86 -193.86
N ALA A 593 51.42 -138.17 -192.90
CA ALA A 593 51.17 -139.54 -192.45
C ALA A 593 49.75 -139.72 -191.87
N VAL A 594 48.83 -140.04 -192.78
CA VAL A 594 47.39 -140.34 -192.66
C VAL A 594 46.97 -141.02 -191.34
N MET A 595 45.79 -140.63 -190.83
CA MET A 595 44.74 -141.36 -190.06
C MET A 595 43.90 -140.29 -189.33
N ALA A 596 42.70 -139.96 -189.83
CA ALA A 596 41.39 -140.47 -189.35
C ALA A 596 41.11 -140.01 -187.90
N THR A 597 40.06 -139.26 -187.54
CA THR A 597 38.76 -138.85 -188.12
C THR A 597 38.28 -137.64 -187.30
#